data_AF-A0A7W7WFP8-F1
#
_entry.id   AF-A0A7W7WFP8-F1
#
_cell.length_a   1.000
_cell.length_b   1.000
_cell.length_c   1.000
_cell.angle_alpha   90.00
_cell.angle_beta   90.00
_cell.angle_gamma   90.00
#
_symmetry.space_group_name_H-M   'P 1'
#
loop_
_entity.id
_entity.type
_entity.pdbx_description
1 polymer ?
#
loop_
_entity_poly.entity_id
_entity_poly.type
_entity_poly.pdbx_seq_one_letter_code
_entity_poly.pdbx_strand_id
1 'polypeptide(L)'
;MAATLVSLGVGSGALASAVTPADSPCSSAECHRLQPVNISASQGSLNLTQMQLENISATVVDAVSGEPIRGVQVQFHTTGGRLLGAAYTNYSGIAAISAPENLGPGTAQELLAGYDAVLLGDGVHTPASAHGAITVGDDGSLLFSDRGLKKDVVPVDWSR
;
A
#
# COMPACT_ATOMS: atom_id res chain seq x y z
N MET A 1 19.90 0.61 -73.01
CA MET A 1 21.22 0.52 -72.34
C MET A 1 21.14 1.33 -71.05
N ALA A 2 21.56 0.73 -69.91
CA ALA A 2 21.90 1.31 -68.58
C ALA A 2 20.81 2.15 -67.84
N ALA A 3 20.26 1.69 -66.70
CA ALA A 3 20.80 1.74 -65.30
C ALA A 3 20.97 3.19 -64.81
N THR A 4 20.37 3.65 -63.70
CA THR A 4 20.65 3.22 -62.31
C THR A 4 19.57 3.71 -61.33
N LEU A 5 19.08 2.84 -60.44
CA LEU A 5 18.25 3.22 -59.28
C LEU A 5 19.13 3.33 -58.03
N VAL A 6 18.97 4.43 -57.31
CA VAL A 6 19.65 4.74 -56.04
C VAL A 6 19.10 3.86 -54.92
N SER A 7 20.00 3.12 -54.28
CA SER A 7 19.77 2.39 -53.03
C SER A 7 19.87 3.33 -51.82
N LEU A 8 18.83 3.38 -50.99
CA LEU A 8 18.84 4.06 -49.70
C LEU A 8 18.65 3.03 -48.57
N GLY A 9 19.73 2.90 -47.78
CA GLY A 9 19.84 2.51 -46.38
C GLY A 9 18.77 1.63 -45.75
N VAL A 10 19.15 0.37 -45.49
CA VAL A 10 18.60 -0.45 -44.42
C VAL A 10 19.01 0.19 -43.09
N GLY A 11 18.09 0.95 -42.48
CA GLY A 11 18.19 1.35 -41.09
C GLY A 11 17.86 0.15 -40.22
N SER A 12 18.85 -0.39 -39.52
CA SER A 12 18.71 -1.43 -38.51
C SER A 12 17.76 -0.96 -37.40
N GLY A 13 16.47 -1.29 -37.53
CA GLY A 13 15.53 -1.25 -36.44
C GLY A 13 15.92 -2.33 -35.44
N ALA A 14 16.60 -1.93 -34.37
CA ALA A 14 16.73 -2.77 -33.18
C ALA A 14 15.31 -3.07 -32.69
N LEU A 15 14.88 -4.32 -32.86
CA LEU A 15 13.68 -4.83 -32.22
C LEU A 15 13.95 -4.76 -30.72
N ALA A 16 13.33 -3.79 -30.05
CA ALA A 16 13.23 -3.79 -28.61
C ALA A 16 12.50 -5.08 -28.23
N SER A 17 13.25 -6.06 -27.75
CA SER A 17 12.67 -7.20 -27.03
C SER A 17 11.92 -6.62 -25.84
N ALA A 18 10.60 -6.54 -25.97
CA ALA A 18 9.73 -6.37 -24.82
C ALA A 18 10.07 -7.54 -23.89
N VAL A 19 10.71 -7.24 -22.76
CA VAL A 19 10.72 -8.14 -21.61
C VAL A 19 9.26 -8.33 -21.28
N THR A 20 8.75 -9.50 -21.65
CA THR A 20 7.51 -10.04 -21.14
C THR A 20 7.66 -10.06 -19.61
N PRO A 21 6.77 -9.42 -18.83
CA PRO A 21 6.76 -9.67 -17.40
C PRO A 21 6.58 -11.16 -17.21
N ALA A 22 7.39 -11.72 -16.32
CA ALA A 22 7.47 -13.15 -16.03
C ALA A 22 6.09 -13.81 -16.06
N ASP A 23 5.96 -14.83 -16.91
CA ASP A 23 4.96 -15.87 -16.78
C ASP A 23 4.81 -16.24 -15.29
N SER A 24 3.67 -15.90 -14.71
CA SER A 24 3.21 -16.51 -13.47
C SER A 24 3.30 -18.02 -13.64
N PRO A 25 3.97 -18.78 -12.75
CA PRO A 25 4.08 -20.22 -12.88
C PRO A 25 2.75 -20.86 -12.44
N CYS A 26 1.70 -20.69 -13.22
CA CYS A 26 0.44 -21.40 -13.06
C CYS A 26 0.11 -22.05 -14.40
N SER A 27 0.83 -23.12 -14.71
CA SER A 27 0.51 -23.99 -15.84
C SER A 27 -0.86 -24.64 -15.58
N SER A 28 -1.85 -24.06 -16.23
CA SER A 28 -3.19 -24.47 -16.67
C SER A 28 -3.72 -25.90 -16.45
N ALA A 29 -3.46 -26.58 -15.34
CA ALA A 29 -4.16 -27.84 -15.01
C ALA A 29 -4.48 -27.99 -13.52
N GLU A 30 -3.71 -27.37 -12.63
CA GLU A 30 -3.89 -27.48 -11.17
C GLU A 30 -3.74 -26.11 -10.48
N CYS A 31 -4.29 -25.05 -11.08
CA CYS A 31 -4.74 -23.93 -10.26
C CYS A 31 -5.87 -24.47 -9.39
N HIS A 32 -5.54 -24.96 -8.19
CA HIS A 32 -6.51 -25.10 -7.11
C HIS A 32 -7.31 -23.80 -7.13
N ARG A 33 -8.64 -23.91 -7.23
CA ARG A 33 -9.56 -22.77 -7.31
C ARG A 33 -9.51 -22.04 -5.98
N LEU A 34 -8.45 -21.25 -5.78
CA LEU A 34 -8.25 -20.42 -4.60
C LEU A 34 -9.46 -19.50 -4.50
N GLN A 35 -10.01 -19.39 -3.29
CA GLN A 35 -11.11 -18.51 -3.02
C GLN A 35 -10.61 -17.06 -3.18
N PRO A 36 -11.24 -16.25 -4.05
CA PRO A 36 -10.83 -14.89 -4.26
C PRO A 36 -11.10 -14.08 -2.99
N VAL A 37 -10.13 -13.28 -2.59
CA VAL A 37 -10.19 -12.49 -1.35
C VAL A 37 -10.10 -11.01 -1.67
N ASN A 38 -10.88 -10.23 -0.94
CA ASN A 38 -10.76 -8.78 -0.90
C ASN A 38 -10.16 -8.38 0.45
N ILE A 39 -9.13 -7.54 0.40
CA ILE A 39 -8.47 -6.99 1.58
C ILE A 39 -8.57 -5.47 1.51
N SER A 40 -8.81 -4.85 2.67
CA SER A 40 -8.83 -3.40 2.81
C SER A 40 -7.99 -3.00 4.02
N ALA A 41 -7.10 -2.05 3.84
CA ALA A 41 -6.25 -1.52 4.92
C ALA A 41 -6.89 -0.26 5.51
N SER A 42 -6.79 -0.12 6.83
CA SER A 42 -7.28 1.05 7.56
C SER A 42 -6.19 2.12 7.64
N GLN A 43 -6.57 3.37 7.90
CA GLN A 43 -5.58 4.40 8.21
C GLN A 43 -4.91 4.10 9.56
N GLY A 44 -3.59 4.08 9.58
CA GLY A 44 -2.79 4.03 10.80
C GLY A 44 -2.40 5.41 11.30
N SER A 45 -1.95 5.49 12.55
CA SER A 45 -1.44 6.71 13.16
C SER A 45 -0.08 6.48 13.80
N LEU A 46 0.85 7.40 13.57
CA LEU A 46 2.14 7.46 14.24
C LEU A 46 2.02 8.40 15.44
N ASN A 47 2.13 7.82 16.63
CA ASN A 47 2.22 8.53 17.89
C ASN A 47 3.69 8.91 18.14
N LEU A 48 4.00 10.19 17.94
CA LEU A 48 5.37 10.72 18.09
C LEU A 48 5.86 10.72 19.54
N THR A 49 4.94 10.79 20.51
CA THR A 49 5.27 10.84 21.94
C THR A 49 5.79 9.49 22.42
N GLN A 50 5.16 8.42 21.94
CA GLN A 50 5.52 7.04 22.28
C GLN A 50 6.41 6.37 21.23
N MET A 51 6.70 7.07 20.12
CA MET A 51 7.36 6.54 18.93
C MET A 51 6.74 5.19 18.53
N GLN A 52 5.42 5.15 18.42
CA GLN A 52 4.66 3.93 18.19
C GLN A 52 3.66 4.13 17.05
N LEU A 53 3.57 3.13 16.19
CA LEU A 53 2.57 3.04 15.15
C LEU A 53 1.36 2.28 15.67
N GLU A 54 0.20 2.92 15.56
CA GLU A 54 -1.07 2.51 16.15
C GLU A 54 -2.15 2.48 15.07
N ASN A 55 -3.26 1.78 15.34
CA ASN A 55 -4.38 1.64 14.41
C ASN A 55 -4.02 1.03 13.04
N ILE A 56 -2.95 0.21 12.98
CA ILE A 56 -2.60 -0.54 11.77
C ILE A 56 -3.47 -1.78 11.71
N SER A 57 -4.42 -1.80 10.79
CA SER A 57 -5.34 -2.92 10.65
C SER A 57 -5.77 -3.14 9.21
N ALA A 58 -6.03 -4.40 8.88
CA ALA A 58 -6.61 -4.82 7.63
C ALA A 58 -7.82 -5.71 7.85
N THR A 59 -8.84 -5.51 7.02
CA THR A 59 -10.04 -6.33 6.99
C THR A 59 -10.00 -7.21 5.76
N VAL A 60 -10.21 -8.51 5.96
CA VAL A 60 -10.16 -9.54 4.93
C VAL A 60 -11.52 -10.19 4.82
N VAL A 61 -12.10 -10.15 3.62
CA VAL A 61 -13.41 -10.73 3.30
C VAL A 61 -13.31 -11.59 2.05
N ASP A 62 -14.13 -12.63 1.99
CA ASP A 62 -14.30 -13.43 0.78
C ASP A 62 -14.97 -12.58 -0.31
N ALA A 63 -14.38 -12.56 -1.50
CA ALA A 63 -14.83 -11.66 -2.57
C ALA A 63 -16.15 -12.12 -3.23
N VAL A 64 -16.60 -13.35 -2.99
CA VAL A 64 -17.83 -13.90 -3.57
C VAL A 64 -19.01 -13.75 -2.61
N SER A 65 -18.84 -14.20 -1.38
CA SER A 65 -19.86 -14.21 -0.33
C SER A 65 -19.91 -12.91 0.48
N GLY A 66 -18.80 -12.16 0.53
CA GLY A 66 -18.63 -11.01 1.42
C GLY A 66 -18.43 -11.39 2.89
N GLU A 67 -18.27 -12.67 3.21
CA GLU A 67 -18.08 -13.13 4.59
C GLU A 67 -16.66 -12.83 5.09
N PRO A 68 -16.48 -12.46 6.37
CA PRO A 68 -15.17 -12.20 6.94
C PRO A 68 -14.35 -13.50 7.04
N ILE A 69 -13.10 -13.44 6.59
CA ILE A 69 -12.20 -14.60 6.60
C ILE A 69 -11.40 -14.59 7.89
N ARG A 70 -11.51 -15.66 8.67
CA ARG A 70 -10.86 -15.85 9.98
C ARG A 70 -9.62 -16.72 9.89
N GLY A 71 -8.63 -16.43 10.74
CA GLY A 71 -7.43 -17.26 10.90
C GLY A 71 -6.43 -17.19 9.75
N VAL A 72 -6.56 -16.22 8.82
CA VAL A 72 -5.56 -15.99 7.77
C VAL A 72 -4.51 -15.01 8.27
N GLN A 73 -3.25 -15.24 7.89
CA GLN A 73 -2.15 -14.36 8.28
C GLN A 73 -2.05 -13.19 7.30
N VAL A 74 -2.03 -11.97 7.86
CA VAL A 74 -1.75 -10.73 7.12
C VAL A 74 -0.42 -10.18 7.61
N GLN A 75 0.46 -9.84 6.68
CA GLN A 75 1.75 -9.21 6.94
C GLN A 75 1.67 -7.72 6.59
N PHE A 76 2.11 -6.89 7.51
CA PHE A 76 2.10 -5.44 7.35
C PHE A 76 3.53 -4.98 7.06
N HIS A 77 3.71 -4.31 5.93
CA HIS A 77 5.00 -3.78 5.50
C HIS A 77 4.90 -2.27 5.32
N THR A 78 5.96 -1.53 5.53
CA THR A 78 6.05 -0.16 5.01
C THR A 78 6.08 -0.19 3.48
N THR A 79 5.76 0.94 2.85
CA THR A 79 5.96 1.10 1.39
C THR A 79 7.42 0.89 0.95
N GLY A 80 8.38 1.02 1.88
CA GLY A 80 9.79 0.68 1.66
C GLY A 80 10.11 -0.81 1.71
N GLY A 81 9.12 -1.67 2.00
CA GLY A 81 9.27 -3.12 2.11
C GLY A 81 9.74 -3.62 3.48
N ARG A 82 9.86 -2.75 4.49
CA ARG A 82 10.22 -3.15 5.86
C ARG A 82 9.03 -3.80 6.53
N LEU A 83 9.20 -5.00 7.08
CA LEU A 83 8.16 -5.67 7.86
C LEU A 83 7.90 -4.92 9.18
N LEU A 84 6.66 -4.47 9.37
CA LEU A 84 6.17 -3.87 10.61
C LEU A 84 5.70 -4.96 11.59
N GLY A 85 5.09 -6.02 11.05
CA GLY A 85 4.62 -7.15 11.82
C GLY A 85 3.64 -8.03 11.04
N ALA A 86 3.10 -9.05 11.70
CA ALA A 86 2.06 -9.90 11.13
C ALA A 86 1.01 -10.25 12.19
N ALA A 87 -0.23 -10.38 11.76
CA ALA A 87 -1.34 -10.77 12.62
C ALA A 87 -2.30 -11.72 11.89
N TYR A 88 -3.00 -12.54 12.67
CA TYR A 88 -4.06 -13.40 12.15
C TYR A 88 -5.40 -12.68 12.25
N THR A 89 -6.26 -12.87 11.24
CA THR A 89 -7.60 -12.29 11.25
C THR A 89 -8.48 -12.93 12.32
N ASN A 90 -9.23 -12.10 13.04
CA ASN A 90 -10.19 -12.53 14.05
C ASN A 90 -11.54 -12.96 13.43
N TYR A 91 -12.58 -13.17 14.26
CA TYR A 91 -13.92 -13.55 13.82
C TYR A 91 -14.61 -12.51 12.91
N SER A 92 -14.18 -11.26 12.97
CA SER A 92 -14.66 -10.18 12.10
C SER A 92 -13.80 -10.01 10.84
N GLY A 93 -12.83 -10.89 10.60
CA GLY A 93 -11.92 -10.80 9.47
C GLY A 93 -10.85 -9.72 9.61
N ILE A 94 -10.66 -9.19 10.83
CA ILE A 94 -9.74 -8.08 11.08
C ILE A 94 -8.43 -8.61 11.64
N ALA A 95 -7.32 -8.26 11.00
CA ALA A 95 -5.97 -8.40 11.51
C ALA A 95 -5.45 -7.01 11.89
N ALA A 96 -4.89 -6.85 13.08
CA ALA A 96 -4.38 -5.57 13.56
C ALA A 96 -3.06 -5.75 14.30
N ILE A 97 -2.18 -4.75 14.19
CA ILE A 97 -0.90 -4.69 14.89
C ILE A 97 -0.66 -3.29 15.46
N SER A 98 0.27 -3.24 16.41
CA SER A 98 0.96 -2.01 16.79
C SER A 98 2.45 -2.31 16.70
N ALA A 99 3.22 -1.34 16.21
CA ALA A 99 4.66 -1.52 15.98
C ALA A 99 5.42 -0.36 16.62
N PRO A 100 6.44 -0.62 17.46
CA PRO A 100 7.33 0.45 17.89
C PRO A 100 8.14 0.94 16.68
N GLU A 101 8.20 2.25 16.51
CA GLU A 101 8.92 2.88 15.41
C GLU A 101 10.13 3.66 15.93
N ASN A 102 11.20 3.68 15.13
CA ASN A 102 12.33 4.54 15.39
C ASN A 102 12.46 5.53 14.24
N LEU A 103 12.24 6.81 14.51
CA LEU A 103 12.27 7.87 13.50
C LEU A 103 13.72 8.27 13.19
N GLY A 104 14.46 7.33 12.61
CA GLY A 104 15.74 7.60 12.00
C GLY A 104 15.60 8.52 10.76
N PRO A 105 16.72 9.08 10.28
CA PRO A 105 16.71 9.86 9.04
C PRO A 105 16.17 9.02 7.89
N GLY A 106 15.07 9.45 7.26
CA GLY A 106 14.41 8.73 6.17
C GLY A 106 13.19 7.91 6.60
N THR A 107 13.12 7.47 7.87
CA THR A 107 12.03 6.61 8.34
C THR A 107 10.70 7.35 8.43
N ALA A 108 10.71 8.63 8.82
CA ALA A 108 9.49 9.42 8.85
C ALA A 108 8.89 9.58 7.44
N GLN A 109 9.72 9.82 6.42
CA GLN A 109 9.26 9.96 5.04
C GLN A 109 8.69 8.65 4.49
N GLU A 110 9.33 7.53 4.85
CA GLU A 110 8.84 6.19 4.51
C GLU A 110 7.47 5.91 5.15
N LEU A 111 7.31 6.20 6.45
CA LEU A 111 6.03 6.00 7.13
C LEU A 111 4.94 6.93 6.56
N LEU A 112 5.27 8.17 6.20
CA LEU A 112 4.31 9.06 5.53
C LEU A 112 3.85 8.55 4.16
N ALA A 113 4.60 7.64 3.52
CA ALA A 113 4.18 6.96 2.31
C ALA A 113 3.17 5.82 2.57
N GLY A 114 2.88 5.49 3.83
CA GLY A 114 1.92 4.48 4.24
C GLY A 114 2.53 3.10 4.49
N TYR A 115 1.64 2.11 4.51
CA TYR A 115 1.96 0.70 4.69
C TYR A 115 1.11 -0.17 3.76
N ASP A 116 1.59 -1.36 3.46
CA ASP A 116 0.89 -2.38 2.69
C ASP A 116 0.57 -3.57 3.60
N ALA A 117 -0.72 -3.91 3.67
CA ALA A 117 -1.20 -5.15 4.25
C ALA A 117 -1.24 -6.22 3.16
N VAL A 118 -0.50 -7.30 3.34
CA VAL A 118 -0.31 -8.36 2.35
C VAL A 118 -0.75 -9.69 2.93
N LEU A 119 -1.69 -10.34 2.25
CA LEU A 119 -2.05 -11.72 2.43
C LEU A 119 -1.31 -12.54 1.36
N LEU A 120 -0.37 -13.38 1.77
CA LEU A 120 0.49 -14.15 0.83
C LEU A 120 -0.22 -15.33 0.17
N GLY A 121 -1.43 -15.67 0.62
CA GLY A 121 -2.17 -16.86 0.24
C GLY A 121 -1.72 -18.08 1.06
N ASP A 122 -2.69 -18.83 1.57
CA ASP A 122 -2.49 -20.01 2.43
C ASP A 122 -2.73 -21.34 1.67
N GLY A 123 -2.84 -21.28 0.34
CA GLY A 123 -3.22 -22.43 -0.49
C GLY A 123 -4.74 -22.68 -0.56
N VAL A 124 -5.54 -21.91 0.19
CA VAL A 124 -7.00 -21.87 0.09
C VAL A 124 -7.47 -20.51 -0.44
N HIS A 125 -6.87 -19.41 0.02
CA HIS A 125 -7.23 -18.05 -0.39
C HIS A 125 -6.22 -17.48 -1.39
N THR A 126 -6.68 -16.65 -2.33
CA THR A 126 -5.81 -15.94 -3.27
C THR A 126 -4.94 -14.90 -2.55
N PRO A 127 -3.67 -14.70 -2.95
CA PRO A 127 -2.89 -13.59 -2.44
C PRO A 127 -3.55 -12.25 -2.77
N ALA A 128 -3.55 -11.33 -1.80
CA ALA A 128 -4.17 -10.02 -1.93
C ALA A 128 -3.40 -8.97 -1.12
N SER A 129 -3.38 -7.73 -1.59
CA SER A 129 -2.71 -6.63 -0.89
C SER A 129 -3.57 -5.38 -0.86
N ALA A 130 -3.49 -4.61 0.22
CA ALA A 130 -4.14 -3.31 0.36
C ALA A 130 -3.20 -2.28 0.98
N HIS A 131 -3.29 -1.05 0.49
CA HIS A 131 -2.49 0.07 0.95
C HIS A 131 -3.25 0.91 1.99
N GLY A 132 -2.61 1.19 3.12
CA GLY A 132 -3.12 2.06 4.17
C GLY A 132 -2.23 3.27 4.38
N ALA A 133 -2.82 4.46 4.49
CA ALA A 133 -2.07 5.66 4.85
C ALA A 133 -1.68 5.63 6.33
N ILE A 134 -0.54 6.25 6.66
CA ILE A 134 -0.16 6.56 8.04
C ILE A 134 -0.19 8.07 8.21
N THR A 135 -0.93 8.54 9.21
CA THR A 135 -0.94 9.94 9.60
C THR A 135 -0.13 10.14 10.88
N VAL A 136 0.17 11.39 11.21
CA VAL A 136 0.85 11.75 12.46
C VAL A 136 -0.21 12.24 13.42
N GLY A 137 -0.33 11.60 14.59
CA GLY A 137 -1.31 11.97 15.61
C GLY A 137 -1.36 11.00 16.78
N ASP A 138 -1.75 11.52 17.94
CA ASP A 138 -2.35 10.75 19.01
C ASP A 138 -3.86 10.65 18.77
N ASP A 139 -4.48 9.52 19.09
CA ASP A 139 -5.89 9.25 18.84
C ASP A 139 -6.82 10.44 19.19
N GLY A 140 -7.26 11.19 18.17
CA GLY A 140 -8.33 12.19 18.28
C GLY A 140 -8.01 13.65 17.87
N SER A 141 -6.80 13.99 17.44
CA SER A 141 -6.41 15.41 17.27
C SER A 141 -6.53 16.00 15.84
N LEU A 142 -7.06 15.27 14.85
CA LEU A 142 -7.40 15.88 13.54
C LEU A 142 -8.69 16.73 13.55
N LEU A 143 -9.46 16.75 14.64
CA LEU A 143 -10.69 17.55 14.74
C LEU A 143 -10.48 19.05 15.08
N PHE A 144 -9.26 19.48 15.38
CA PHE A 144 -8.98 20.89 15.62
C PHE A 144 -7.80 21.37 14.77
N SER A 145 -7.88 21.18 13.46
CA SER A 145 -7.29 22.19 12.57
C SER A 145 -7.97 23.51 12.90
N ASP A 146 -7.24 24.36 13.60
CA ASP A 146 -7.52 25.71 14.06
C ASP A 146 -7.77 26.70 12.90
N ARG A 147 -8.66 26.33 11.98
CA ARG A 147 -9.14 27.16 10.88
C ARG A 147 -10.14 28.22 11.39
N GLY A 148 -10.50 28.17 12.66
CA GLY A 148 -11.31 29.15 13.38
C GLY A 148 -10.54 30.42 13.75
N LEU A 149 -9.36 30.32 14.37
CA LEU A 149 -8.60 31.49 14.85
C LEU A 149 -8.01 32.38 13.75
N LYS A 150 -7.97 31.92 12.49
CA LYS A 150 -7.57 32.78 11.37
C LYS A 150 -8.62 33.84 10.98
N LYS A 151 -9.84 33.78 11.52
CA LYS A 151 -10.87 34.78 11.24
C LYS A 151 -10.77 36.04 12.10
N ASP A 152 -9.98 36.03 13.18
CA ASP A 152 -9.86 37.15 14.11
C ASP A 152 -8.59 37.99 13.92
N VAL A 153 -7.80 37.71 12.87
CA VAL A 153 -6.67 38.56 12.50
C VAL A 153 -7.21 39.81 11.81
N VAL A 154 -7.38 40.88 12.59
CA VAL A 154 -7.57 42.23 12.07
C VAL A 154 -6.36 42.56 11.19
N PRO A 155 -6.54 42.86 9.89
CA PRO A 155 -5.43 43.30 9.06
C PRO A 155 -4.88 44.60 9.65
N VAL A 156 -3.59 44.58 10.01
CA VAL A 156 -2.92 45.79 10.48
C VAL A 156 -2.72 46.70 9.25
N ASP A 157 -3.34 47.86 9.27
CA ASP A 157 -3.20 48.85 8.20
C ASP A 157 -1.81 49.52 8.34
N TRP A 158 -0.95 49.30 7.35
CA TRP A 158 0.39 49.91 7.29
C TRP A 158 0.41 51.19 6.44
N SER A 159 -0.75 51.79 6.13
CA SER A 159 -0.78 53.01 5.32
C SER A 159 -0.50 54.21 6.21
N ARG A 160 0.75 54.68 6.16
CA ARG A 160 1.12 56.04 6.54
C ARG A 160 0.99 56.96 5.33
#